data_AF-A0A0F8DE78-F1
#
_entry.id   AF-A0A0F8DE78-F1
#
_cell.length_a   1.000
_cell.length_b   1.000
_cell.length_c   1.000
_cell.angle_alpha   90.00
_cell.angle_beta   90.00
_cell.angle_gamma   90.00
#
_symmetry.space_group_name_H-M   'P 1'
#
loop_
_entity.id
_entity.type
_entity.pdbx_description
1 polymer ?
#
loop_
_entity_poly.entity_id
_entity_poly.type
_entity_poly.pdbx_seq_one_letter_code
_entity_poly.pdbx_strand_id
1 'polypeptide(L)'
;MSYCCPADPEKKKEWEEKMTQEIDFLDNDIKKASGIFSALGHPMRLKIAYFLSQRDHCVCELIFKLNERQNLVSHHLTIMKN
;
A
#
# COMPACT_ATOMS: atom_id res chain seq x y z
N MET A 1 9.29 -11.63 21.70
CA MET A 1 8.48 -12.69 21.08
C MET A 1 7.04 -12.41 21.49
N SER A 2 6.24 -11.88 20.58
CA SER A 2 4.82 -11.59 20.84
C SER A 2 4.09 -12.94 20.89
N TYR A 3 3.62 -13.33 22.07
CA TYR A 3 2.78 -14.51 22.23
C TYR A 3 1.47 -14.27 21.47
N CYS A 4 1.22 -15.06 20.42
CA CYS A 4 -0.04 -15.09 19.69
C CYS A 4 -0.93 -16.20 20.30
N CYS A 5 -2.22 -15.85 20.48
CA CYS A 5 -3.33 -16.59 21.12
C CYS A 5 -3.01 -17.32 22.45
N PRO A 6 -3.74 -17.03 23.55
CA PRO A 6 -3.56 -17.77 24.80
C PRO A 6 -3.88 -19.26 24.60
N ALA A 7 -2.99 -20.14 25.07
CA ALA A 7 -3.22 -21.58 25.07
C ALA A 7 -4.28 -22.01 26.11
N ASP A 8 -4.49 -21.17 27.12
CA ASP A 8 -5.50 -21.35 28.17
C ASP A 8 -6.91 -21.03 27.62
N PRO A 9 -7.88 -21.96 27.71
CA PRO A 9 -9.21 -21.79 27.14
C PRO A 9 -10.00 -20.59 27.68
N GLU A 10 -9.83 -20.24 28.97
CA GLU A 10 -10.53 -19.12 29.58
C GLU A 10 -9.92 -17.81 29.11
N LYS A 11 -8.59 -17.72 29.11
CA LYS A 11 -7.87 -16.54 28.59
C LYS A 11 -8.07 -16.37 27.10
N LYS A 12 -8.25 -17.46 26.35
CA LYS A 12 -8.56 -17.42 24.91
C LYS A 12 -9.91 -16.77 24.65
N LYS A 13 -10.93 -17.09 25.45
CA LYS A 13 -12.27 -16.49 25.32
C LYS A 13 -12.23 -14.98 25.60
N GLU A 14 -11.58 -14.57 26.68
CA GLU A 14 -11.39 -13.14 26.98
C GLU A 14 -10.60 -12.41 25.88
N TRP A 15 -9.63 -13.09 25.27
CA TRP A 15 -8.85 -12.56 24.16
C TRP A 15 -9.69 -12.42 22.88
N GLU A 16 -10.51 -13.42 22.53
CA GLU A 16 -11.43 -13.36 21.38
C GLU A 16 -12.49 -12.26 21.53
N GLU A 17 -13.05 -12.08 22.72
CA GLU A 17 -14.02 -11.02 23.03
C GLU A 17 -13.41 -9.62 22.87
N LYS A 18 -12.16 -9.42 23.31
CA LYS A 18 -11.42 -8.16 23.11
C LYS A 18 -11.12 -7.88 21.65
N MET A 19 -10.65 -8.87 20.89
CA MET A 19 -10.33 -8.70 19.46
C MET A 19 -11.56 -8.35 18.62
N THR A 20 -12.75 -8.84 19.01
CA THR A 20 -14.00 -8.54 18.30
C THR A 20 -14.41 -7.06 18.44
N GLN A 21 -13.94 -6.38 19.49
CA GLN A 21 -14.18 -4.97 19.73
C GLN A 21 -13.16 -4.03 19.03
N GLU A 22 -12.07 -4.58 18.48
CA GLU A 22 -10.96 -3.81 17.89
C GLU A 22 -11.08 -3.60 16.36
N ILE A 23 -12.12 -4.12 15.70
CA ILE A 23 -12.29 -3.97 14.26
C ILE A 23 -13.20 -2.77 13.97
N ASP A 24 -12.60 -1.59 13.79
CA ASP A 24 -13.31 -0.42 13.26
C ASP A 24 -12.59 0.11 12.02
N PHE A 25 -12.83 -0.55 10.89
CA PHE A 25 -12.48 -0.01 9.58
C PHE A 25 -13.75 0.08 8.74
N LEU A 26 -14.03 1.27 8.22
CA LEU A 26 -15.09 1.43 7.24
C LEU A 26 -14.67 0.67 5.95
N ASP A 27 -15.55 -0.20 5.43
CA ASP A 27 -15.32 -0.96 4.19
C ASP A 27 -14.84 -0.08 3.03
N ASN A 28 -15.29 1.18 2.99
CA ASN A 28 -14.87 2.15 1.99
C ASN A 28 -13.39 2.53 2.13
N ASP A 29 -12.90 2.72 3.36
CA ASP A 29 -11.50 3.08 3.60
C ASP A 29 -10.58 1.93 3.25
N ILE A 30 -10.98 0.69 3.56
CA ILE A 30 -10.25 -0.52 3.15
C ILE A 30 -10.22 -0.65 1.62
N LYS A 31 -11.36 -0.42 0.95
CA LYS A 31 -11.41 -0.44 -0.52
C LYS A 31 -10.51 0.64 -1.14
N LYS A 32 -10.52 1.86 -0.58
CA LYS A 32 -9.66 2.96 -1.03
C LYS A 32 -8.17 2.63 -0.82
N ALA A 33 -7.81 2.15 0.36
CA ALA A 33 -6.44 1.72 0.67
C ALA A 33 -5.99 0.59 -0.28
N SER A 34 -6.84 -0.41 -0.49
CA SER A 34 -6.58 -1.52 -1.42
C SER A 34 -6.31 -1.02 -2.86
N GLY A 35 -7.08 -0.03 -3.33
CA GLY A 35 -6.84 0.61 -4.63
C GLY A 35 -5.47 1.30 -4.72
N ILE A 36 -5.09 2.04 -3.68
CA ILE A 36 -3.77 2.69 -3.59
C ILE A 36 -2.65 1.66 -3.58
N PHE A 37 -2.74 0.63 -2.74
CA PHE A 37 -1.72 -0.41 -2.67
C PHE A 37 -1.62 -1.23 -3.96
N SER A 38 -2.75 -1.50 -4.64
CA SER A 38 -2.75 -2.16 -5.94
C SER A 38 -2.05 -1.33 -7.02
N ALA A 39 -2.30 -0.01 -7.03
CA ALA A 39 -1.59 0.91 -7.90
C ALA A 39 -0.10 1.05 -7.54
N LEU A 40 0.29 0.85 -6.28
CA LEU A 40 1.70 0.89 -5.89
C LEU A 40 2.42 -0.46 -6.03
N GLY A 41 1.72 -1.60 -6.01
CA GLY A 41 2.31 -2.94 -5.91
C GLY A 41 3.19 -3.42 -7.09
N HIS A 42 3.44 -2.58 -8.09
CA HIS A 42 4.35 -2.90 -9.20
C HIS A 42 5.73 -2.25 -8.98
N PRO A 43 6.85 -2.96 -9.23
CA PRO A 43 8.19 -2.45 -8.98
C PRO A 43 8.48 -1.08 -9.62
N MET A 44 8.02 -0.86 -10.86
CA MET A 44 8.23 0.42 -11.54
C MET A 44 7.42 1.57 -10.90
N ARG A 45 6.22 1.28 -10.40
CA ARG A 45 5.35 2.28 -9.76
C ARG A 45 5.89 2.65 -8.37
N LEU A 46 6.48 1.71 -7.65
CA LEU A 46 7.23 2.00 -6.42
C LEU A 46 8.45 2.91 -6.69
N LYS A 47 9.23 2.66 -7.75
CA LYS A 47 10.35 3.53 -8.12
C LYS A 47 9.88 4.96 -8.46
N ILE A 48 8.81 5.09 -9.23
CA ILE A 48 8.19 6.39 -9.53
C ILE A 48 7.75 7.09 -8.23
N ALA A 49 7.02 6.38 -7.36
CA ALA A 49 6.57 6.92 -6.08
C ALA A 49 7.73 7.38 -5.19
N TYR A 50 8.82 6.62 -5.14
CA TYR A 50 10.02 6.98 -4.38
C TYR A 50 10.70 8.25 -4.91
N PHE A 51 10.72 8.47 -6.22
CA PHE A 51 11.22 9.74 -6.76
C PHE A 51 10.29 10.90 -6.42
N LEU A 52 8.98 10.72 -6.63
CA LEU A 52 7.98 11.74 -6.33
C LEU A 52 7.88 12.09 -4.84
N SER A 53 8.22 11.15 -3.93
CA SER A 53 8.25 11.44 -2.48
C SER A 53 9.43 12.31 -2.05
N GLN A 54 10.44 12.50 -2.91
CA GLN A 54 11.58 13.38 -2.64
C GLN A 54 11.31 14.80 -3.12
N ARG A 55 10.70 14.94 -4.30
CA ARG A 55 10.26 16.20 -4.91
C ARG A 55 9.40 15.93 -6.13
N ASP A 56 8.77 16.99 -6.64
CA ASP A 56 8.14 16.95 -7.95
C ASP A 56 9.16 16.60 -9.05
N HIS A 57 8.76 15.72 -9.97
CA HIS A 57 9.54 15.31 -11.12
C HIS A 57 8.73 15.47 -12.40
N CYS A 58 9.32 16.04 -13.44
CA CYS A 58 8.69 16.02 -14.75
C CYS A 58 8.86 14.63 -15.40
N VAL A 59 8.02 14.32 -16.39
CA VAL A 59 8.04 13.01 -17.08
C VAL A 59 9.42 12.74 -17.71
N CYS A 60 10.08 13.76 -18.27
CA CYS A 60 11.41 13.62 -18.87
C CYS A 60 12.48 13.19 -17.84
N GLU A 61 12.44 13.75 -16.62
CA GLU A 61 13.36 13.35 -15.54
C GLU A 61 13.12 11.90 -15.13
N LEU A 62 11.86 11.46 -15.04
CA LEU A 62 11.53 10.08 -14.68
C LEU A 62 11.99 9.10 -15.76
N ILE A 63 11.79 9.42 -17.04
CA ILE A 63 12.30 8.66 -18.18
C ILE A 63 13.82 8.47 -18.05
N PHE A 64 14.55 9.56 -17.81
CA PHE A 64 16.00 9.53 -17.68
C PHE A 64 16.45 8.70 -16.46
N LYS A 65 15.86 8.94 -15.28
CA LYS A 65 16.22 8.25 -14.03
C LYS A 65 15.88 6.77 -14.04
N LEU A 66 14.79 6.38 -14.67
CA LEU A 66 14.35 4.98 -14.75
C LEU A 66 15.01 4.22 -15.89
N ASN A 67 15.64 4.92 -16.84
CA ASN A 67 16.20 4.36 -18.05
C ASN A 67 15.15 3.56 -18.85
N GLU A 68 13.98 4.16 -19.04
CA GLU A 68 12.81 3.51 -19.64
C GLU A 68 12.18 4.36 -20.75
N ARG A 69 11.33 3.74 -21.57
CA ARG A 69 10.61 4.44 -22.65
C ARG A 69 9.47 5.31 -22.10
N GLN A 70 9.25 6.46 -22.74
CA GLN A 70 8.19 7.41 -22.37
C GLN A 70 6.81 6.76 -22.27
N ASN A 71 6.42 5.92 -23.23
CA ASN A 71 5.11 5.27 -23.23
C ASN A 71 4.90 4.39 -21.99
N LEU A 72 5.94 3.70 -21.52
CA LEU A 72 5.89 2.85 -20.34
C LEU A 72 5.78 3.68 -19.06
N VAL A 73 6.59 4.74 -18.93
CA VAL A 73 6.52 5.66 -17.79
C VAL A 73 5.15 6.33 -17.70
N SER A 74 4.62 6.84 -18.83
CA SER A 74 3.29 7.43 -18.90
C SER A 74 2.18 6.44 -18.55
N HIS A 75 2.27 5.19 -19.03
CA HIS A 75 1.30 4.15 -18.68
C HIS A 75 1.26 3.89 -17.17
N HIS A 76 2.43 3.83 -16.51
CA HIS A 76 2.51 3.68 -15.07
C HIS A 76 1.96 4.88 -14.30
N LEU A 77 2.25 6.10 -14.74
CA LEU A 77 1.71 7.33 -14.12
C LEU A 77 0.17 7.39 -14.22
N THR A 78 -0.41 6.98 -15.35
CA THR A 78 -1.88 6.91 -15.52
C THR A 78 -2.51 5.95 -14.51
N ILE A 79 -1.90 4.78 -14.29
CA ILE A 79 -2.39 3.81 -13.29
C ILE A 79 -2.28 4.37 -11.85
N MET A 80 -1.27 5.21 -11.58
CA MET A 80 -1.06 5.78 -10.26
C MET A 80 -1.97 6.98 -9.94
N LYS A 81 -2.67 7.55 -10.93
CA LYS A 81 -3.53 8.73 -10.79
C LYS A 81 -4.90 8.45 -10.14
N ASN A 82 -4.96 7.42 -9.27
CA ASN A 82 -6.17 6.99 -8.54
C ASN A 82 -7.03 8.16 -8.06
#